data_AF-A0A7C8CW12-F1
#
_entry.id   AF-A0A7C8CW12-F1
#
_cell.length_a   1.000
_cell.length_b   1.000
_cell.length_c   1.000
_cell.angle_alpha   90.00
_cell.angle_beta   90.00
_cell.angle_gamma   90.00
#
_symmetry.space_group_name_H-M   'P 1'
#
loop_
_entity.id
_entity.type
_entity.pdbx_description
1 polymer ?
#
loop_
_entity_poly.entity_id
_entity_poly.type
_entity_poly.pdbx_seq_one_letter_code
_entity_poly.pdbx_strand_id
1 'polypeptide(L)'
;MPQPSPRDFPSDLHPLLLDPNYWRGRLEEQRLVPHFLLCLPRPDLSSPGCQVEEIRFRAHDSVRLWGLVGRCPLTVESQAMRMRVVGACERPTISRAQVEGGAVEIVLQIPADRRLESRVMDVLRTCDMAQELAPDSHQEIVFAPAEGQPLPYELHIASRLRGMETLP
;
A
#
# COMPACT_ATOMS: atom_id res chain seq x y z
N MET A 1 6.90 15.53 -13.64
CA MET A 1 7.67 14.87 -12.55
C MET A 1 8.65 13.91 -13.18
N PRO A 2 9.90 13.80 -12.68
CA PRO A 2 10.87 12.88 -13.25
C PRO A 2 10.44 11.43 -12.95
N GLN A 3 10.33 10.62 -14.01
CA GLN A 3 10.13 9.18 -13.84
C GLN A 3 11.32 8.60 -13.04
N PRO A 4 11.08 7.61 -12.16
CA PRO A 4 12.18 6.94 -11.47
C PRO A 4 13.16 6.40 -12.51
N SER A 5 14.44 6.73 -12.31
CA SER A 5 15.49 6.33 -13.22
C SER A 5 15.58 4.79 -13.21
N PRO A 6 15.85 4.12 -14.33
CA PRO A 6 15.97 2.65 -14.36
C PRO A 6 17.12 2.08 -13.50
N ARG A 7 17.86 2.93 -12.76
CA ARG A 7 18.98 2.59 -11.88
C ARG A 7 18.62 2.49 -10.39
N ASP A 8 17.36 2.73 -10.01
CA ASP A 8 16.93 2.66 -8.60
C ASP A 8 16.44 1.25 -8.19
N PHE A 9 16.61 0.26 -9.08
CA PHE A 9 16.23 -1.11 -8.79
C PHE A 9 17.39 -1.88 -8.16
N PRO A 10 17.13 -2.61 -7.08
CA PRO A 10 18.12 -3.51 -6.53
C PRO A 10 18.60 -4.51 -7.59
N SER A 11 19.92 -4.60 -7.78
CA SER A 11 20.55 -5.42 -8.83
C SER A 11 20.43 -6.93 -8.61
N ASP A 12 19.87 -7.35 -7.48
CA ASP A 12 19.64 -8.70 -7.02
C ASP A 12 18.22 -9.23 -7.29
N LEU A 13 17.32 -8.39 -7.84
CA LEU A 13 15.99 -8.85 -8.27
C LEU A 13 16.06 -9.67 -9.56
N HIS A 14 15.39 -10.81 -9.57
CA HIS A 14 15.26 -11.64 -10.78
C HIS A 14 14.50 -10.86 -11.88
N PRO A 15 15.00 -10.78 -13.13
CA PRO A 15 14.39 -9.96 -14.19
C PRO A 15 12.92 -10.27 -14.47
N LEU A 16 12.49 -11.53 -14.33
CA LEU A 16 11.07 -11.92 -14.49
C LEU A 16 10.12 -11.17 -13.55
N LEU A 17 10.56 -10.78 -12.34
CA LEU A 17 9.74 -10.02 -11.41
C LEU A 17 9.45 -8.59 -11.90
N LEU A 18 10.23 -8.11 -12.88
CA LEU A 18 10.08 -6.80 -13.49
C LEU A 18 9.31 -6.84 -14.82
N ASP A 19 8.99 -8.04 -15.32
CA ASP A 19 8.22 -8.25 -16.55
C ASP A 19 6.71 -8.28 -16.23
N PRO A 20 5.89 -7.35 -16.76
CA PRO A 20 4.44 -7.35 -16.54
C PRO A 20 3.74 -8.64 -17.00
N ASN A 21 4.26 -9.30 -18.03
CA ASN A 21 3.68 -10.54 -18.53
C ASN A 21 3.72 -11.65 -17.48
N TYR A 22 4.73 -11.64 -16.60
CA TYR A 22 4.82 -12.57 -15.47
C TYR A 22 3.66 -12.38 -14.47
N TRP A 23 3.17 -11.15 -14.32
CA TRP A 23 2.13 -10.79 -13.36
C TRP A 23 0.71 -10.85 -13.92
N ARG A 24 0.53 -10.79 -15.24
CA ARG A 24 -0.80 -10.69 -15.90
C ARG A 24 -1.83 -11.65 -15.32
N GLY A 25 -1.52 -12.95 -15.27
CA GLY A 25 -2.47 -13.95 -14.75
C GLY A 25 -2.86 -13.72 -13.29
N ARG A 26 -1.91 -13.33 -12.44
CA ARG A 26 -2.17 -13.01 -11.02
C ARG A 26 -3.01 -11.75 -10.85
N LEU A 27 -2.78 -10.74 -11.70
CA LEU A 27 -3.55 -9.50 -11.68
C LEU A 27 -4.99 -9.75 -12.14
N GLU A 28 -5.19 -10.56 -13.18
CA GLU A 28 -6.51 -10.98 -13.63
C GLU A 28 -7.26 -11.76 -12.54
N GLU A 29 -6.61 -12.73 -11.90
CA GLU A 29 -7.16 -13.47 -10.77
C GLU A 29 -7.53 -12.55 -9.61
N GLN A 30 -6.67 -11.60 -9.25
CA GLN A 30 -6.95 -10.63 -8.18
C GLN A 30 -8.22 -9.82 -8.46
N ARG A 31 -8.41 -9.34 -9.69
CA ARG A 31 -9.57 -8.51 -10.08
C ARG A 31 -10.91 -9.25 -9.92
N LEU A 32 -10.90 -10.58 -9.98
CA LEU A 32 -12.11 -11.41 -9.81
C LEU A 32 -12.49 -11.64 -8.35
N VAL A 33 -11.55 -11.45 -7.41
CA VAL A 33 -11.79 -11.69 -5.99
C VAL A 33 -12.30 -10.39 -5.33
N PRO A 34 -13.41 -10.39 -4.58
CA PRO A 34 -13.85 -9.21 -3.83
C PRO A 34 -12.97 -8.94 -2.60
N HIS A 35 -12.78 -7.66 -2.23
CA HIS A 35 -11.88 -7.23 -1.15
C HIS A 35 -12.31 -7.68 0.26
N PHE A 36 -13.63 -7.78 0.53
CA PHE A 36 -14.17 -8.03 1.88
C PHE A 36 -13.56 -7.10 2.94
N LEU A 37 -13.58 -5.79 2.66
CA LEU A 37 -13.03 -4.77 3.53
C LEU A 37 -13.86 -4.56 4.79
N LEU A 38 -13.18 -4.50 5.93
CA LEU A 38 -13.70 -4.09 7.23
C LEU A 38 -12.83 -2.96 7.78
N CYS A 39 -13.44 -1.85 8.17
CA CYS A 39 -12.78 -0.72 8.81
C CYS A 39 -13.25 -0.61 10.27
N LEU A 40 -12.31 -0.60 11.20
CA LEU A 40 -12.55 -0.55 12.64
C LEU A 40 -11.87 0.69 13.24
N PRO A 41 -12.60 1.61 13.88
CA PRO A 41 -11.98 2.76 14.53
C PRO A 41 -10.95 2.36 15.59
N ARG A 42 -9.81 3.06 15.64
CA ARG A 42 -8.76 2.90 16.66
C ARG A 42 -8.63 4.17 17.50
N PRO A 43 -9.57 4.40 18.44
CA PRO A 43 -9.56 5.60 19.28
C PRO A 43 -8.31 5.69 20.16
N ASP A 44 -7.69 4.56 20.49
CA ASP A 44 -6.43 4.48 21.22
C ASP A 44 -5.23 5.05 20.46
N LEU A 45 -5.30 5.06 19.12
CA LEU A 45 -4.26 5.62 18.24
C LEU A 45 -4.62 7.03 17.72
N SER A 46 -5.90 7.38 17.76
CA SER A 46 -6.45 8.61 17.19
C SER A 46 -6.22 9.84 18.08
N SER A 47 -6.28 11.02 17.45
CA SER A 47 -6.26 12.36 18.06
C SER A 47 -7.23 13.27 17.30
N PRO A 48 -7.54 14.50 17.78
CA PRO A 48 -8.43 15.42 17.05
C PRO A 48 -8.00 15.75 15.61
N GLY A 49 -6.69 15.71 15.31
CA GLY A 49 -6.14 15.94 13.96
C GLY A 49 -5.75 14.66 13.21
N CYS A 50 -5.94 13.48 13.80
CA CYS A 50 -5.52 12.20 13.22
C CYS A 50 -6.51 11.11 13.59
N GLN A 51 -7.39 10.76 12.65
CA GLN A 51 -8.27 9.61 12.78
C GLN A 51 -7.56 8.37 12.26
N VAL A 52 -7.47 7.34 13.10
CA VAL A 52 -6.86 6.06 12.74
C VAL A 52 -7.93 4.98 12.71
N GLU A 53 -7.95 4.22 11.63
CA GLU A 53 -8.78 3.04 11.44
C GLU A 53 -7.89 1.83 11.19
N GLU A 54 -8.27 0.72 11.79
CA GLU A 54 -7.76 -0.60 11.45
C GLU A 54 -8.51 -1.13 10.24
N ILE A 55 -7.78 -1.55 9.23
CA ILE A 55 -8.32 -2.18 8.02
C ILE A 55 -8.05 -3.67 8.05
N ARG A 56 -9.05 -4.46 7.66
CA ARG A 56 -8.95 -5.90 7.43
C ARG A 56 -9.61 -6.24 6.10
N PHE A 57 -8.92 -6.99 5.26
CA PHE A 57 -9.44 -7.37 3.95
C PHE A 57 -8.80 -8.69 3.48
N ARG A 58 -9.29 -9.26 2.39
CA ARG A 58 -8.75 -10.50 1.82
C ARG A 58 -7.86 -10.21 0.61
N ALA A 59 -6.70 -10.86 0.62
CA ALA A 59 -5.84 -11.01 -0.55
C ALA A 59 -6.48 -11.94 -1.61
N HIS A 60 -5.85 -12.03 -2.78
CA HIS A 60 -6.26 -12.90 -3.89
C HIS A 60 -6.26 -14.39 -3.50
N ASP A 61 -5.37 -14.80 -2.60
CA ASP A 61 -5.23 -16.17 -2.08
C ASP A 61 -6.08 -16.43 -0.82
N SER A 62 -7.07 -15.57 -0.56
CA SER A 62 -7.95 -15.61 0.63
C SER A 62 -7.26 -15.37 1.97
N VAL A 63 -5.96 -15.07 2.00
CA VAL A 63 -5.30 -14.68 3.25
C VAL A 63 -5.84 -13.35 3.74
N ARG A 64 -6.05 -13.26 5.06
CA ARG A 64 -6.52 -12.05 5.71
C ARG A 64 -5.35 -11.10 5.91
N LEU A 65 -5.42 -9.96 5.27
CA LEU A 65 -4.49 -8.85 5.43
C LEU A 65 -5.01 -7.90 6.49
N TRP A 66 -4.07 -7.22 7.15
CA TRP A 66 -4.35 -6.26 8.19
C TRP A 66 -3.40 -5.07 8.10
N GLY A 67 -3.90 -3.89 8.46
CA GLY A 67 -3.13 -2.67 8.46
C GLY A 67 -3.84 -1.53 9.19
N LEU A 68 -3.24 -0.35 9.11
CA LEU A 68 -3.83 0.90 9.60
C LEU A 68 -3.98 1.90 8.46
N VAL A 69 -5.03 2.71 8.55
CA VAL A 69 -5.22 3.91 7.73
C VAL A 69 -5.33 5.10 8.68
N GLY A 70 -4.53 6.12 8.44
CA GLY A 70 -4.56 7.40 9.13
C GLY A 70 -5.00 8.51 8.19
N ARG A 71 -5.94 9.35 8.64
CA ARG A 71 -6.43 10.52 7.88
C ARG A 71 -6.76 11.68 8.82
N CYS A 72 -6.57 12.91 8.36
CA CYS A 72 -6.99 14.09 9.10
C CYS A 72 -8.46 14.41 8.75
N PRO A 73 -9.38 14.42 9.73
CA PRO A 73 -10.79 14.73 9.47
C PRO A 73 -11.03 16.22 9.18
N LEU A 74 -10.05 17.09 9.45
CA LEU A 74 -10.12 18.53 9.25
C LEU A 74 -9.69 18.96 7.83
N THR A 75 -9.12 18.04 7.06
CA THR A 75 -8.61 18.32 5.73
C THR A 75 -9.66 17.98 4.67
N VAL A 76 -10.09 18.97 3.88
CA VAL A 76 -11.09 18.80 2.82
C VAL A 76 -10.49 18.13 1.58
N GLU A 77 -9.23 18.44 1.27
CA GLU A 77 -8.48 17.82 0.18
C GLU A 77 -7.22 17.19 0.73
N SER A 78 -7.17 15.86 0.79
CA SER A 78 -5.91 15.21 1.15
C SER A 78 -4.84 15.52 0.10
N GLN A 79 -3.60 15.72 0.52
CA GLN A 79 -2.53 16.17 -0.38
C GLN A 79 -1.74 15.02 -1.01
N ALA A 80 -1.66 13.87 -0.34
CA ALA A 80 -0.98 12.69 -0.83
C ALA A 80 -1.41 11.46 -0.04
N MET A 81 -1.54 10.33 -0.73
CA MET A 81 -1.70 9.02 -0.11
C MET A 81 -0.34 8.34 -0.02
N ARG A 82 0.09 7.98 1.19
CA ARG A 82 1.38 7.36 1.46
C ARG A 82 1.17 5.94 1.91
N MET A 83 1.83 4.99 1.27
CA MET A 83 1.76 3.58 1.65
C MET A 83 3.13 3.07 2.11
N ARG A 84 3.14 2.35 3.23
CA ARG A 84 4.31 1.64 3.74
C ARG A 84 3.92 0.24 4.18
N VAL A 85 4.91 -0.64 4.25
CA VAL A 85 4.76 -2.01 4.76
C VAL A 85 5.59 -2.20 6.02
N VAL A 86 5.14 -3.10 6.89
CA VAL A 86 5.88 -3.55 8.07
C VAL A 86 5.87 -5.06 8.16
N GLY A 87 6.87 -5.62 8.85
CA GLY A 87 6.98 -7.07 9.03
C GLY A 87 5.92 -7.65 9.98
N ALA A 88 5.76 -8.97 9.96
CA ALA A 88 4.77 -9.68 10.77
C ALA A 88 4.93 -9.48 12.30
N CYS A 89 6.16 -9.28 12.76
CA CYS A 89 6.48 -9.05 14.17
C CYS A 89 6.47 -7.56 14.56
N GLU A 90 6.34 -6.66 13.59
CA GLU A 90 6.33 -5.22 13.81
C GLU A 90 4.90 -4.74 14.00
N ARG A 91 4.69 -3.81 14.92
CA ARG A 91 3.38 -3.18 15.12
C ARG A 91 3.23 -2.00 14.15
N PRO A 92 2.25 -2.01 13.23
CA PRO A 92 1.86 -0.83 12.47
C PRO A 92 1.62 0.39 13.36
N THR A 93 2.10 1.53 12.92
CA THR A 93 1.95 2.84 13.57
C THR A 93 1.61 3.89 12.53
N ILE A 94 0.92 4.96 12.89
CA ILE A 94 0.67 6.08 11.98
C ILE A 94 1.57 7.25 12.37
N SER A 95 2.21 7.88 11.39
CA SER A 95 2.92 9.12 11.54
C SER A 95 1.92 10.27 11.68
N ARG A 96 1.66 10.66 12.94
CA ARG A 96 0.73 11.76 13.25
C ARG A 96 1.11 13.06 12.53
N ALA A 97 2.40 13.39 12.48
CA ALA A 97 2.87 14.60 11.81
C ALA A 97 2.51 14.62 10.32
N GLN A 98 2.60 13.48 9.62
CA GLN A 98 2.22 13.38 8.22
C GLN A 98 0.70 13.50 8.05
N VAL A 99 -0.06 12.79 8.89
CA VAL A 99 -1.53 12.79 8.82
C VAL A 99 -2.11 14.16 9.15
N GLU A 100 -1.66 14.79 10.24
CA GLU A 100 -2.06 16.15 10.64
C GLU A 100 -1.65 17.19 9.57
N GLY A 101 -0.57 16.93 8.83
CA GLY A 101 -0.18 17.69 7.65
C GLY A 101 -1.06 17.48 6.40
N GLY A 102 -2.09 16.63 6.48
CA GLY A 102 -3.06 16.40 5.41
C GLY A 102 -2.81 15.16 4.54
N ALA A 103 -1.78 14.36 4.84
CA ALA A 103 -1.57 13.09 4.15
C ALA A 103 -2.56 12.02 4.63
N VAL A 104 -2.93 11.11 3.73
CA VAL A 104 -3.51 9.82 4.12
C VAL A 104 -2.35 8.83 4.21
N GLU A 105 -2.18 8.18 5.35
CA GLU A 105 -1.15 7.16 5.52
C GLU A 105 -1.78 5.78 5.63
N ILE A 106 -1.24 4.82 4.87
CA ILE A 106 -1.64 3.41 4.88
C ILE A 106 -0.43 2.57 5.27
N VAL A 107 -0.62 1.71 6.26
CA VAL A 107 0.43 0.84 6.79
C VAL A 107 -0.07 -0.59 6.74
N LEU A 108 0.48 -1.36 5.81
CA LEU A 108 0.14 -2.77 5.66
C LEU A 108 1.11 -3.63 6.49
N GLN A 109 0.58 -4.51 7.33
CA GLN A 109 1.40 -5.56 7.94
C GLN A 109 1.44 -6.77 7.01
N ILE A 110 2.65 -7.17 6.65
CA ILE A 110 2.88 -8.36 5.83
C ILE A 110 2.89 -9.61 6.72
N PRO A 111 2.07 -10.64 6.43
CA PRO A 111 2.11 -11.92 7.13
C PRO A 111 3.51 -12.57 7.11
N ALA A 112 3.80 -13.38 8.14
CA ALA A 112 5.03 -14.16 8.18
C ALA A 112 5.11 -15.15 7.00
N ASP A 113 6.32 -15.47 6.57
CA ASP A 113 6.62 -16.46 5.51
C ASP A 113 5.98 -16.18 4.15
N ARG A 114 5.49 -14.95 3.93
CA ARG A 114 4.88 -14.56 2.66
C ARG A 114 5.95 -14.38 1.60
N ARG A 115 5.84 -15.16 0.50
CA ARG A 115 6.73 -15.05 -0.66
C ARG A 115 6.65 -13.66 -1.29
N LEU A 116 7.74 -13.21 -1.92
CA LEU A 116 7.81 -11.89 -2.52
C LEU A 116 6.66 -11.63 -3.51
N GLU A 117 6.28 -12.62 -4.31
CA GLU A 117 5.19 -12.51 -5.25
C GLU A 117 3.86 -12.22 -4.57
N SER A 118 3.54 -12.97 -3.52
CA SER A 118 2.34 -12.74 -2.72
C SER A 118 2.38 -11.37 -2.04
N ARG A 119 3.54 -10.93 -1.53
CA ARG A 119 3.69 -9.58 -0.94
C ARG A 119 3.43 -8.47 -1.96
N VAL A 120 3.92 -8.60 -3.19
CA VAL A 120 3.64 -7.65 -4.27
C VAL A 120 2.14 -7.58 -4.54
N MET A 121 1.47 -8.75 -4.66
CA MET A 121 0.02 -8.78 -4.87
C MET A 121 -0.72 -8.16 -3.68
N ASP A 122 -0.29 -8.39 -2.44
CA ASP A 122 -0.91 -7.76 -1.26
C ASP A 122 -0.78 -6.23 -1.29
N VAL A 123 0.36 -5.71 -1.75
CA VAL A 123 0.57 -4.27 -1.91
C VAL A 123 -0.37 -3.70 -2.97
N LEU A 124 -0.46 -4.35 -4.13
CA LEU A 124 -1.38 -3.94 -5.20
C LEU A 124 -2.85 -4.03 -4.76
N ARG A 125 -3.19 -5.05 -3.98
CA ARG A 125 -4.52 -5.19 -3.39
C ARG A 125 -4.86 -4.08 -2.40
N THR A 126 -3.89 -3.70 -1.58
CA THR A 126 -4.04 -2.58 -0.64
C THR A 126 -4.25 -1.28 -1.39
N CYS A 127 -3.54 -1.13 -2.50
CA CYS A 127 -3.67 -0.04 -3.44
C CYS A 127 -5.08 0.08 -4.05
N ASP A 128 -5.65 -1.03 -4.53
CA ASP A 128 -7.03 -1.08 -5.03
C ASP A 128 -8.04 -0.70 -3.93
N MET A 129 -7.88 -1.30 -2.75
CA MET A 129 -8.69 -1.02 -1.57
C MET A 129 -8.61 0.45 -1.13
N ALA A 130 -7.43 1.05 -1.21
CA ALA A 130 -7.23 2.45 -0.85
C ALA A 130 -7.99 3.40 -1.78
N GLN A 131 -8.08 3.06 -3.07
CA GLN A 131 -8.89 3.80 -4.04
C GLN A 131 -10.39 3.60 -3.76
N GLU A 132 -10.83 2.42 -3.34
CA GLU A 132 -12.23 2.19 -2.91
C GLU A 132 -12.62 3.01 -1.67
N LEU A 133 -11.68 3.22 -0.73
CA LEU A 133 -11.91 4.05 0.46
C LEU A 133 -11.98 5.55 0.17
N ALA A 134 -11.43 5.99 -0.96
CA ALA A 134 -11.36 7.39 -1.35
C ALA A 134 -11.59 7.53 -2.87
N PRO A 135 -12.80 7.22 -3.38
CA PRO A 135 -13.05 7.13 -4.82
C PRO A 135 -12.90 8.48 -5.54
N ASP A 136 -13.13 9.59 -4.83
CA ASP A 136 -12.96 10.96 -5.36
C ASP A 136 -11.51 11.45 -5.23
N SER A 137 -10.62 10.65 -4.65
CA SER A 137 -9.20 10.99 -4.55
C SER A 137 -8.50 10.65 -5.85
N HIS A 138 -8.17 11.68 -6.62
CA HIS A 138 -7.25 11.57 -7.76
C HIS A 138 -5.77 11.45 -7.33
N GLN A 139 -5.51 11.11 -6.06
CA GLN A 139 -4.15 11.12 -5.54
C GLN A 139 -3.40 9.86 -5.92
N GLU A 140 -2.16 10.09 -6.34
CA GLU A 140 -1.19 9.02 -6.53
C GLU A 140 -0.78 8.44 -5.18
N ILE A 141 -0.71 7.12 -5.09
CA ILE A 141 -0.19 6.41 -3.93
C ILE A 141 1.34 6.43 -4.00
N VAL A 142 1.95 7.16 -3.09
CA VAL A 142 3.41 7.23 -2.95
C VAL A 142 3.88 6.16 -1.98
N PHE A 143 4.75 5.27 -2.45
CA PHE A 143 5.37 4.26 -1.59
C PHE A 143 6.50 4.87 -0.75
N ALA A 144 6.50 4.57 0.54
CA ALA A 144 7.48 5.05 1.49
C ALA A 144 8.12 3.88 2.27
N PRO A 145 9.42 3.96 2.58
CA PRO A 145 10.04 3.01 3.48
C PRO A 145 9.55 3.22 4.93
N ALA A 146 9.77 2.23 5.78
CA ALA A 146 9.78 2.45 7.22
C ALA A 146 10.96 3.39 7.60
N GLU A 147 10.83 4.12 8.71
CA GLU A 147 11.82 5.11 9.13
C GLU A 147 13.22 4.48 9.29
N GLY A 148 14.20 5.06 8.58
CA GLY A 148 15.59 4.58 8.59
C GLY A 148 15.85 3.29 7.81
N GLN A 149 14.86 2.74 7.09
CA GLN A 149 15.00 1.51 6.31
C GLN A 149 15.02 1.79 4.80
N PRO A 150 15.62 0.91 3.98
CA PRO A 150 15.47 0.96 2.53
C PRO A 150 14.03 0.65 2.11
N LEU A 151 13.65 1.05 0.89
CA LEU A 151 12.34 0.71 0.35
C LEU A 151 12.25 -0.81 0.10
N PRO A 152 11.23 -1.50 0.64
CA PRO A 152 11.07 -2.94 0.43
C PRO A 152 10.86 -3.32 -1.04
N TYR A 153 11.37 -4.48 -1.46
CA TYR A 153 11.29 -4.97 -2.84
C TYR A 153 9.85 -5.01 -3.37
N GLU A 154 8.89 -5.42 -2.54
CA GLU A 154 7.48 -5.47 -2.92
C GLU A 154 6.92 -4.09 -3.31
N LEU A 155 7.39 -3.02 -2.67
CA LEU A 155 6.99 -1.65 -3.00
C LEU A 155 7.66 -1.17 -4.29
N HIS A 156 8.93 -1.54 -4.52
CA HIS A 156 9.61 -1.25 -5.79
C HIS A 156 8.90 -1.89 -6.99
N ILE A 157 8.54 -3.18 -6.86
CA ILE A 157 7.88 -3.92 -7.94
C ILE A 157 6.45 -3.38 -8.15
N ALA A 158 5.69 -3.15 -7.08
CA ALA A 158 4.34 -2.60 -7.18
C ALA A 158 4.31 -1.20 -7.84
N SER A 159 5.28 -0.33 -7.52
CA SER A 159 5.45 0.98 -8.17
C SER A 159 5.59 0.85 -9.68
N ARG A 160 6.45 -0.06 -10.13
CA ARG A 160 6.65 -0.32 -11.56
C ARG A 160 5.38 -0.85 -12.23
N LEU A 161 4.70 -1.82 -11.62
CA LEU A 161 3.49 -2.42 -12.18
C LEU A 161 2.36 -1.39 -12.33
N ARG A 162 2.15 -0.56 -11.30
CA ARG A 162 1.16 0.53 -11.35
C ARG A 162 1.48 1.58 -12.41
N GLY A 163 2.76 1.91 -12.60
CA GLY A 163 3.20 2.84 -13.64
C GLY A 163 3.00 2.33 -15.07
N MET A 164 2.71 1.04 -15.26
CA MET A 164 2.46 0.43 -16.56
C MET A 164 0.97 0.28 -16.89
N GLU A 165 0.10 0.17 -15.88
CA GLU A 165 -1.36 0.17 -16.08
C GLU A 165 -1.91 1.55 -16.51
N THR A 166 -1.11 2.62 -16.37
CA THR A 166 -1.46 4.00 -16.76
C THR A 166 -1.04 4.37 -18.19
N LEU A 167 -0.39 3.45 -18.93
CA LEU A 167 -0.08 3.64 -20.35
C LEU A 167 -1.24 3.08 -21.20
N PRO A 168 -1.82 3.90 -22.11
CA PRO A 168 -2.97 3.54 -22.94
C PRO A 168 -2.66 2.45 -23.99
#